data_AF-A0A428U4I0-F1
#
_entry.id   AF-A0A428U4I0-F1
#
_cell.length_a   1.000
_cell.length_b   1.000
_cell.length_c   1.000
_cell.angle_alpha   90.00
_cell.angle_beta   90.00
_cell.angle_gamma   90.00
#
_symmetry.space_group_name_H-M   'P 1'
#
loop_
_entity.id
_entity.type
_entity.pdbx_description
1 polymer ?
#
loop_
_entity_poly.entity_id
_entity_poly.type
_entity_poly.pdbx_seq_one_letter_code
_entity_poly.pdbx_strand_id
1 'polypeptide(L)'
;MSMDLFHHVRTCTLEDLETALSPIDFWYSYALPMAHNVEAVKYAICALGGAHRAFKSHHVKEHPGPQELQHVAFYQYNQAIRCVKLIMDTATERDMEVILTCCVIFISVENLHGRYTESIRHF
;
A
#
# COMPACT_ATOMS: atom_id res chain seq x y z
N MET A 1 12.62 15.78 -28.54
CA MET A 1 12.99 14.48 -27.94
C MET A 1 12.38 14.24 -26.56
N SER A 2 12.64 15.01 -25.49
CA SER A 2 11.93 14.75 -24.20
C SER A 2 10.44 15.12 -24.24
N MET A 3 10.05 16.16 -24.99
CA MET A 3 8.64 16.51 -25.19
C MET A 3 7.86 15.45 -25.99
N ASP A 4 8.49 14.79 -26.97
CA ASP A 4 7.88 13.71 -27.75
C ASP A 4 7.62 12.46 -26.90
N LEU A 5 8.56 12.10 -26.02
CA LEU A 5 8.36 11.01 -25.05
C LEU A 5 7.24 11.35 -24.06
N PHE A 6 7.18 12.60 -23.57
CA PHE A 6 6.14 13.01 -22.63
C PHE A 6 4.75 12.98 -23.28
N HIS A 7 4.66 13.38 -24.55
CA HIS A 7 3.43 13.26 -25.33
C HIS A 7 3.04 11.79 -25.52
N HIS A 8 3.99 10.94 -25.91
CA HIS A 8 3.76 9.52 -26.14
C HIS A 8 3.31 8.77 -24.88
N VAL A 9 3.91 9.06 -23.73
CA VAL A 9 3.47 8.51 -22.44
C VAL A 9 2.01 8.87 -22.17
N ARG A 10 1.66 10.13 -22.41
CA ARG A 10 0.32 10.64 -22.14
C ARG A 10 -0.74 10.09 -23.09
N THR A 11 -0.41 9.88 -24.37
CA THR A 11 -1.39 9.51 -25.40
C THR A 11 -1.50 8.02 -25.66
N CYS A 12 -0.44 7.25 -25.42
CA CYS A 12 -0.41 5.82 -25.77
C CYS A 12 -0.14 4.98 -24.53
N THR A 13 0.93 5.30 -23.79
CA THR A 13 1.35 4.46 -22.67
C THR A 13 0.33 4.44 -21.53
N LEU A 14 -0.31 5.56 -21.19
CA LEU A 14 -1.31 5.59 -20.12
C LEU A 14 -2.60 4.82 -20.46
N GLU A 15 -3.07 4.87 -21.72
CA GLU A 15 -4.24 4.10 -22.15
C GLU A 15 -3.95 2.59 -22.08
N ASP A 16 -2.79 2.17 -22.62
CA ASP A 16 -2.37 0.77 -22.56
C ASP A 16 -2.19 0.30 -21.10
N LEU A 17 -1.65 1.17 -20.24
CA LEU A 17 -1.40 0.88 -18.83
C LEU A 17 -2.70 0.78 -18.01
N GLU A 18 -3.69 1.65 -18.27
CA GLU A 18 -5.01 1.56 -17.64
C GLU A 18 -5.71 0.23 -17.96
N THR A 19 -5.53 -0.28 -19.20
CA THR A 19 -6.06 -1.60 -19.58
C THR A 19 -5.25 -2.78 -19.04
N ALA A 20 -3.93 -2.64 -18.86
CA ALA A 20 -3.04 -3.72 -18.43
C ALA A 20 -2.88 -3.84 -16.90
N LEU A 21 -3.10 -2.75 -16.16
CA LEU A 21 -2.93 -2.68 -14.70
C LEU A 21 -4.26 -2.42 -14.00
N SER A 22 -5.21 -3.34 -14.13
CA SER A 22 -6.36 -3.33 -13.21
C SER A 22 -5.84 -3.33 -11.77
N PRO A 23 -6.21 -2.35 -10.92
CA PRO A 23 -5.80 -2.35 -9.51
C PRO A 23 -6.16 -3.66 -8.81
N ILE A 24 -7.22 -4.34 -9.26
CA ILE A 24 -7.66 -5.64 -8.76
C ILE A 24 -6.58 -6.71 -9.02
N ASP A 25 -5.96 -6.71 -10.21
CA ASP A 25 -4.95 -7.71 -10.57
C ASP A 25 -3.68 -7.55 -9.74
N PHE A 26 -3.28 -6.31 -9.43
CA PHE A 26 -2.17 -6.07 -8.51
C PHE A 26 -2.42 -6.70 -7.13
N TRP A 27 -3.60 -6.48 -6.54
CA TRP A 27 -3.89 -6.98 -5.19
C TRP A 27 -4.00 -8.51 -5.15
N TYR A 28 -4.81 -9.09 -6.05
CA TYR A 28 -5.16 -10.51 -5.99
C TYR A 28 -4.14 -11.42 -6.67
N SER A 29 -3.52 -10.98 -7.76
CA SER A 29 -2.59 -11.80 -8.54
C SER A 29 -1.14 -11.59 -8.12
N TYR A 30 -0.82 -10.51 -7.40
CA TYR A 30 0.57 -10.16 -7.07
C TYR A 30 0.81 -9.94 -5.58
N ALA A 31 0.23 -8.89 -4.98
CA ALA A 31 0.54 -8.49 -3.60
C ALA A 31 0.12 -9.54 -2.57
N LEU A 32 -1.10 -10.11 -2.68
CA LEU A 32 -1.59 -11.14 -1.76
C LEU A 32 -0.80 -12.46 -1.88
N PRO A 33 -0.55 -13.02 -3.07
CA PRO A 33 0.33 -14.18 -3.21
C PRO A 33 1.73 -13.95 -2.63
N MET A 34 2.33 -12.78 -2.88
CA MET A 34 3.66 -12.44 -2.36
C MET A 34 3.69 -12.37 -0.83
N ALA A 35 2.63 -11.85 -0.19
CA ALA A 35 2.50 -11.79 1.27
C ALA A 35 2.56 -13.16 1.96
N HIS A 36 2.27 -14.27 1.26
CA HIS A 36 2.40 -15.61 1.83
C HIS A 36 3.85 -16.04 2.02
N ASN A 37 4.76 -15.50 1.20
CA ASN A 37 6.16 -15.94 1.15
C ASN A 37 7.14 -14.87 1.66
N VAL A 38 6.73 -13.60 1.67
CA VAL A 38 7.62 -12.48 2.00
C VAL A 38 7.08 -11.73 3.22
N GLU A 39 7.82 -11.77 4.33
CA GLU A 39 7.41 -11.16 5.59
C GLU A 39 7.17 -9.65 5.49
N ALA A 40 8.03 -8.93 4.76
CA ALA A 40 7.87 -7.48 4.54
C ALA A 40 6.49 -7.15 3.96
N VAL A 41 6.08 -7.90 2.93
CA VAL A 41 4.79 -7.72 2.24
C VAL A 41 3.64 -8.16 3.13
N LYS A 42 3.80 -9.24 3.90
CA LYS A 42 2.81 -9.68 4.89
C LYS A 42 2.50 -8.58 5.92
N TYR A 43 3.54 -8.02 6.54
CA TYR A 43 3.41 -6.93 7.50
C TYR A 43 2.72 -5.72 6.86
N ALA A 44 3.09 -5.37 5.62
CA ALA A 44 2.48 -4.26 4.89
C ALA A 44 0.98 -4.50 4.61
N ILE A 45 0.60 -5.69 4.12
CA ILE A 45 -0.81 -6.06 3.87
C ILE A 45 -1.62 -6.04 5.17
N CYS A 46 -1.07 -6.55 6.27
CA CYS A 46 -1.73 -6.49 7.57
C CYS A 46 -1.94 -5.04 8.05
N ALA A 47 -0.96 -4.16 7.81
CA ALA A 47 -1.09 -2.73 8.10
C ALA A 47 -2.22 -2.08 7.30
N LEU A 48 -2.32 -2.39 5.99
CA LEU A 48 -3.39 -1.91 5.13
C LEU A 48 -4.78 -2.40 5.59
N GLY A 49 -4.90 -3.68 5.93
CA GLY A 49 -6.15 -4.24 6.47
C GLY A 49 -6.58 -3.56 7.77
N GLY A 50 -5.63 -3.33 8.69
CA GLY A 50 -5.87 -2.62 9.94
C GLY A 50 -6.31 -1.17 9.72
N ALA A 51 -5.60 -0.43 8.87
CA ALA A 51 -5.90 0.97 8.54
C ALA A 51 -7.27 1.12 7.86
N HIS A 52 -7.59 0.24 6.91
CA HIS A 52 -8.89 0.23 6.25
C HIS A 52 -10.02 -0.11 7.22
N ARG A 53 -9.83 -1.08 8.12
CA ARG A 53 -10.84 -1.42 9.13
C ARG A 53 -11.03 -0.28 10.12
N ALA A 54 -9.95 0.38 10.55
CA ALA A 54 -10.04 1.57 11.39
C ALA A 54 -10.86 2.67 10.70
N PHE A 55 -10.54 2.98 9.44
CA PHE A 55 -11.28 3.94 8.61
C PHE A 55 -12.77 3.59 8.55
N LYS A 56 -13.12 2.33 8.27
CA LYS A 56 -14.52 1.87 8.26
C LYS A 56 -15.20 1.96 9.63
N SER A 57 -14.51 1.61 10.71
CA SER A 57 -15.06 1.63 12.07
C SER A 57 -15.38 3.04 12.59
N HIS A 58 -14.85 4.09 11.96
CA HIS A 58 -15.29 5.46 12.21
C HIS A 58 -16.63 5.78 11.56
N HIS A 59 -16.97 5.12 10.45
CA HIS A 59 -18.25 5.28 9.76
C HIS A 59 -19.35 4.34 10.29
N VAL A 60 -18.95 3.20 10.86
CA VAL A 60 -19.85 2.17 11.41
C VAL A 60 -19.34 1.76 12.78
N LYS A 61 -20.15 1.82 13.84
CA LYS A 61 -19.75 1.40 15.19
C LYS A 61 -19.46 -0.11 15.24
N GLU A 62 -18.23 -0.49 14.92
CA GLU A 62 -17.70 -1.85 14.94
C GLU A 62 -16.67 -2.04 16.08
N HIS A 63 -16.53 -3.27 16.59
CA HIS A 63 -15.48 -3.68 17.54
C HIS A 63 -14.43 -4.58 16.84
N PRO A 64 -13.13 -4.49 17.18
CA PRO A 64 -12.49 -3.56 18.10
C PRO A 64 -12.56 -2.11 17.61
N GLY A 65 -12.41 -1.17 18.54
CA GLY A 65 -12.60 0.24 18.25
C GLY A 65 -11.53 0.79 17.29
N PRO A 66 -11.78 1.94 16.64
CA PRO A 66 -10.86 2.48 15.64
C PRO A 66 -9.43 2.73 16.13
N GLN A 67 -9.27 3.15 17.39
CA GLN A 67 -7.95 3.39 18.00
C GLN A 67 -7.13 2.10 18.19
N GLU A 68 -7.78 1.01 18.60
CA GLU A 68 -7.12 -0.29 18.74
C GLU A 68 -6.66 -0.82 17.38
N LEU A 69 -7.52 -0.67 16.37
CA LEU A 69 -7.20 -1.04 14.98
C LEU A 69 -6.05 -0.20 14.42
N GLN A 70 -5.98 1.09 14.72
CA GLN A 70 -4.86 1.97 14.34
C GLN A 70 -3.56 1.52 14.99
N HIS A 71 -3.58 1.19 16.28
CA HIS A 71 -2.39 0.74 16.97
C HIS A 71 -1.83 -0.55 16.36
N VAL A 72 -2.71 -1.51 16.04
CA VAL A 72 -2.32 -2.74 15.34
C VAL A 72 -1.79 -2.43 13.93
N ALA A 73 -2.47 -1.56 13.17
CA ALA A 73 -2.03 -1.17 11.83
C ALA A 73 -0.63 -0.53 11.85
N PHE A 74 -0.40 0.40 12.78
CA PHE A 74 0.87 1.10 12.95
C PHE A 74 2.00 0.15 13.37
N TYR A 75 1.71 -0.81 14.26
CA TYR A 75 2.68 -1.84 14.63
C TYR A 75 3.12 -2.65 13.41
N GLN A 76 2.16 -3.16 12.63
CA GLN A 76 2.44 -3.94 11.42
C GLN A 76 3.20 -3.10 10.38
N TYR A 77 2.84 -1.83 10.20
CA TYR A 77 3.52 -0.89 9.31
C TYR A 77 5.00 -0.73 9.67
N ASN A 78 5.30 -0.53 10.96
CA ASN A 78 6.69 -0.39 11.41
C ASN A 78 7.50 -1.67 11.23
N GLN A 79 6.88 -2.85 11.43
CA GLN A 79 7.53 -4.13 11.15
C GLN A 79 7.87 -4.26 9.66
N ALA A 80 6.96 -3.87 8.77
CA ALA A 80 7.20 -3.86 7.34
C ALA A 80 8.38 -2.93 6.98
N ILE A 81 8.44 -1.72 7.53
CA ILE A 81 9.57 -0.78 7.31
C ILE A 81 10.90 -1.41 7.73
N ARG A 82 10.95 -2.08 8.88
CA ARG A 82 12.18 -2.73 9.36
C ARG A 82 12.66 -3.80 8.38
N CYS A 83 11.75 -4.64 7.89
CA CYS A 83 12.08 -5.66 6.89
C CYS A 83 12.55 -5.02 5.58
N VAL A 84 11.84 -4.01 5.08
CA VAL A 84 12.20 -3.32 3.82
C VAL A 84 13.57 -2.65 3.93
N LYS A 85 13.88 -1.99 5.05
CA LYS A 85 15.22 -1.39 5.26
C LYS A 85 16.34 -2.42 5.17
N LEU A 86 16.16 -3.58 5.81
CA LEU A 86 17.14 -4.67 5.77
C LEU A 86 17.36 -5.19 4.34
N ILE A 87 16.26 -5.31 3.58
CA ILE A 87 16.30 -5.72 2.18
C ILE A 87 17.02 -4.66 1.32
N MET A 88 16.73 -3.38 1.54
CA MET A 88 17.35 -2.27 0.80
C MET A 88 18.87 -2.21 0.98
N ASP A 89 19.36 -2.51 2.18
CA ASP A 89 20.80 -2.47 2.48
C ASP A 89 21.61 -3.54 1.72
N THR A 90 20.96 -4.58 1.20
CA THR A 90 21.61 -5.70 0.49
C THR A 90 20.95 -6.03 -0.86
N ALA A 91 20.18 -5.08 -1.41
CA ALA A 91 19.21 -5.35 -2.47
C ALA A 91 19.81 -5.86 -3.78
N THR A 92 19.16 -6.88 -4.33
CA THR A 92 19.28 -7.39 -5.71
C THR A 92 18.06 -6.98 -6.55
N GLU A 93 18.05 -7.25 -7.86
CA GLU A 93 16.88 -6.96 -8.72
C GLU A 93 15.59 -7.65 -8.23
N ARG A 94 15.68 -8.86 -7.67
CA ARG A 94 14.52 -9.56 -7.10
C ARG A 94 13.94 -8.89 -5.85
N ASP A 95 14.77 -8.14 -5.13
CA ASP A 95 14.34 -7.39 -3.95
C ASP A 95 13.56 -6.13 -4.31
N MET A 96 13.76 -5.60 -5.53
CA MET A 96 13.03 -4.42 -6.02
C MET A 96 11.53 -4.68 -6.14
N GLU A 97 11.13 -5.89 -6.56
CA GLU A 97 9.73 -6.29 -6.62
C GLU A 97 9.05 -6.22 -5.24
N VAL A 98 9.73 -6.73 -4.21
CA VAL A 98 9.26 -6.68 -2.81
C VAL A 98 9.17 -5.24 -2.32
N ILE A 99 10.21 -4.44 -2.56
CA ILE A 99 10.28 -3.04 -2.14
C ILE A 99 9.14 -2.24 -2.79
N LEU A 100 8.96 -2.36 -4.11
CA LEU A 100 7.92 -1.63 -4.85
C LEU A 100 6.51 -2.05 -4.41
N THR A 101 6.29 -3.34 -4.17
CA THR A 101 5.02 -3.84 -3.63
C THR A 101 4.73 -3.22 -2.27
N CYS A 102 5.69 -3.22 -1.35
CA CYS A 102 5.56 -2.56 -0.05
C CYS A 102 5.30 -1.06 -0.19
N CYS A 103 5.97 -0.37 -1.12
CA CYS A 103 5.75 1.06 -1.37
C CYS A 103 4.32 1.37 -1.80
N VAL A 104 3.75 0.60 -2.74
CA VAL A 104 2.35 0.76 -3.16
C VAL A 104 1.39 0.56 -1.99
N ILE A 105 1.67 -0.43 -1.13
CA ILE A 105 0.88 -0.68 0.07
C ILE A 105 1.00 0.47 1.08
N PHE A 106 2.22 0.97 1.34
CA PHE A 106 2.44 2.10 2.25
C PHE A 106 1.73 3.36 1.77
N ILE A 107 1.81 3.69 0.48
CA ILE A 107 1.08 4.83 -0.10
C ILE A 107 -0.43 4.64 0.11
N SER A 108 -0.96 3.42 -0.03
CA SER A 108 -2.37 3.12 0.22
C SER A 108 -2.76 3.32 1.69
N VAL A 109 -1.90 2.91 2.63
CA VAL A 109 -2.05 3.14 4.08
C VAL A 109 -2.04 4.63 4.41
N GLU A 110 -1.06 5.39 3.91
CA GLU A 110 -0.96 6.84 4.14
C GLU A 110 -2.18 7.58 3.59
N ASN A 111 -2.69 7.18 2.42
CA ASN A 111 -3.91 7.77 1.86
C ASN A 111 -5.15 7.52 2.74
N LEU A 112 -5.22 6.38 3.43
CA LEU A 112 -6.29 6.11 4.39
C LEU A 112 -6.11 6.96 5.65
N HIS A 113 -4.89 7.11 6.15
CA HIS A 113 -4.59 7.96 7.31
C HIS A 113 -4.82 9.46 7.03
N GLY A 114 -4.40 9.98 5.87
CA GLY A 114 -4.59 11.38 5.50
C GLY A 114 -6.07 11.75 5.34
N ARG A 115 -6.86 10.85 4.73
CA ARG A 115 -8.33 10.99 4.70
C ARG A 115 -8.96 10.89 6.09
N TYR A 116 -8.40 10.04 6.95
CA TYR A 116 -8.84 9.90 8.34
C TYR A 116 -8.59 11.17 9.17
N THR A 117 -7.39 11.77 9.10
CA THR A 117 -7.08 13.01 9.84
C THR A 117 -7.94 14.18 9.39
N GLU A 118 -8.19 14.30 8.08
CA GLU A 118 -9.11 15.31 7.54
C GLU A 118 -10.55 15.05 8.02
N SER A 119 -11.01 13.80 8.00
CA SER A 119 -12.35 13.45 8.49
C SER A 119 -12.56 13.80 9.96
N ILE A 120 -11.56 13.65 10.83
CA ILE A 120 -11.67 14.04 12.25
C ILE A 120 -11.71 15.56 12.41
N ARG A 121 -10.95 16.32 11.61
CA ARG A 121 -10.91 17.78 11.71
C ARG A 121 -12.26 18.46 11.41
N HIS A 122 -13.14 17.77 10.69
CA HIS A 122 -14.47 18.25 10.33
C HIS A 122 -15.60 17.84 11.31
N PHE A 123 -15.27 17.15 12.40
CA PHE A 123 -16.16 16.87 13.54
C PHE A 123 -15.88 17.83 14.70
#